data_AF-A0A4Q3TBJ6-F1
#
_entry.id   AF-A0A4Q3TBJ6-F1
#
_cell.length_a   1.000
_cell.length_b   1.000
_cell.length_c   1.000
_cell.angle_alpha   90.00
_cell.angle_beta   90.00
_cell.angle_gamma   90.00
#
_symmetry.space_group_name_H-M   'P 1'
#
loop_
_entity.id
_entity.type
_entity.pdbx_description
1 polymer ?
#
loop_
_entity_poly.entity_id
_entity_poly.type
_entity_poly.pdbx_seq_one_letter_code
_entity_poly.pdbx_strand_id
1 'polypeptide(L)'
;MPTIDVLTERADPVAPTATAGDVFARFQREPDTLVIPVVLDGRPVGLVERNAFLLKIAGPFGHALYSNRPVAHVMDAEPAVVEAGVRIDAFCDILLKSGPGALMRGFIVTHQGLYRGVGTAVSLLQAVNDKQRRQNEELAAQAAALTDSRTQAMVSARAKSQFLSIMSHELRTPMNGVLAVAELLRRQPLTEVADGHVQTIIDSSESLIRILQDALDLSKAEAGELELAPAPTPLRALMDDIDQMWAPRASQDGVTLMVGYEGDTELAADLDPTRLKQVFNNLIGNALKYA
;
A
#
# COMPACT_ATOMS: atom_id res chain seq x y z
N MET A 1 2.32 -14.82 15.65
CA MET A 1 1.05 -14.22 16.12
C MET A 1 0.92 -14.45 17.62
N PRO A 2 0.37 -13.50 18.39
CA PRO A 2 0.25 -13.67 19.84
C PRO A 2 -0.71 -14.81 20.19
N THR A 3 -0.32 -15.61 21.18
CA THR A 3 -1.09 -16.72 21.72
C THR A 3 -1.75 -16.31 23.02
N ILE A 4 -2.71 -17.11 23.47
CA ILE A 4 -3.47 -16.87 24.70
C ILE A 4 -2.57 -16.75 25.95
N ASP A 5 -1.37 -17.33 25.94
CA ASP A 5 -0.38 -17.21 27.02
C ASP A 5 -0.02 -15.76 27.38
N VAL A 6 -0.10 -14.83 26.43
CA VAL A 6 0.23 -13.41 26.67
C VAL A 6 -0.87 -12.71 27.45
N LEU A 7 -2.07 -13.30 27.51
CA LEU A 7 -3.25 -12.75 28.18
C LEU A 7 -3.49 -13.37 29.55
N THR A 8 -2.66 -14.31 29.98
CA THR A 8 -2.88 -15.00 31.25
C THR A 8 -2.40 -14.18 32.42
N GLU A 9 -3.32 -13.89 33.33
CA GLU A 9 -2.97 -13.51 34.69
C GLU A 9 -2.83 -14.79 35.52
N ARG A 10 -1.73 -14.91 36.26
CA ARG A 10 -1.49 -16.04 37.15
C ARG A 10 -2.23 -15.79 38.46
N ALA A 11 -3.50 -16.17 38.50
CA ALA A 11 -4.30 -16.12 39.71
C ALA A 11 -4.02 -17.35 40.59
N ASP A 12 -3.84 -17.15 41.90
CA ASP A 12 -3.68 -18.29 42.81
C ASP A 12 -4.96 -19.13 42.79
N PRO A 13 -4.88 -20.46 42.57
CA PRO A 13 -6.07 -21.30 42.55
C PRO A 13 -6.57 -21.64 43.95
N VAL A 14 -7.85 -22.01 44.04
CA VAL A 14 -8.46 -22.56 45.26
C VAL A 14 -8.76 -24.05 45.07
N ALA A 15 -8.71 -24.82 46.16
CA ALA A 15 -9.14 -26.21 46.16
C ALA A 15 -10.68 -26.31 46.08
N PRO A 16 -11.24 -27.37 45.48
CA PRO A 16 -12.70 -27.57 45.42
C PRO A 16 -13.35 -27.72 46.81
N THR A 17 -12.56 -28.08 47.82
CA THR A 17 -12.97 -28.18 49.23
C THR A 17 -12.93 -26.85 49.98
N ALA A 18 -12.33 -25.81 49.42
CA ALA A 18 -12.30 -24.47 50.03
C ALA A 18 -13.72 -23.95 50.23
N THR A 19 -13.97 -23.19 51.29
CA THR A 19 -15.32 -22.71 51.58
C THR A 19 -15.70 -21.53 50.70
N ALA A 20 -16.98 -21.35 50.39
CA ALA A 20 -17.44 -20.15 49.71
C ALA A 20 -17.16 -18.88 50.54
N GLY A 21 -17.13 -18.97 51.87
CA GLY A 21 -16.72 -17.87 52.75
C GLY A 21 -15.30 -17.39 52.47
N ASP A 22 -14.35 -18.30 52.26
CA ASP A 22 -12.94 -17.96 51.94
C ASP A 22 -12.83 -17.26 50.58
N VAL A 23 -13.57 -17.74 49.59
CA VAL A 23 -13.63 -17.14 48.24
C VAL A 23 -14.26 -15.75 48.28
N PHE A 24 -15.32 -15.56 49.08
CA PHE A 24 -15.94 -14.26 49.30
C PHE A 24 -14.99 -13.27 49.97
N ALA A 25 -14.29 -13.70 51.02
CA ALA A 25 -13.27 -12.88 51.68
C ALA A 25 -12.14 -12.50 50.72
N ARG A 26 -11.75 -13.39 49.81
CA ARG A 26 -10.77 -13.09 48.77
C ARG A 26 -11.26 -12.02 47.79
N PHE A 27 -12.46 -12.13 47.26
CA PHE A 27 -13.01 -11.09 46.38
C PHE A 27 -13.16 -9.72 47.07
N GLN A 28 -13.38 -9.69 48.39
CA GLN A 28 -13.36 -8.42 49.14
C GLN A 28 -11.95 -7.81 49.24
N ARG A 29 -10.92 -8.65 49.43
CA ARG A 29 -9.52 -8.20 49.52
C ARG A 29 -8.94 -7.79 48.17
N GLU A 30 -9.36 -8.49 47.12
CA GLU A 30 -8.87 -8.34 45.75
C GLU A 30 -10.02 -7.82 44.87
N PRO A 31 -10.28 -6.51 44.83
CA PRO A 31 -11.43 -5.93 44.11
C PRO A 31 -11.33 -6.11 42.59
N ASP A 32 -10.11 -6.15 42.04
CA ASP A 32 -9.86 -6.28 40.60
C ASP A 32 -9.85 -7.74 40.12
N THR A 33 -9.84 -8.72 41.04
CA THR A 33 -9.92 -10.14 40.67
C THR A 33 -11.34 -10.47 40.21
N LEU A 34 -11.48 -10.68 38.90
CA LEU A 34 -12.75 -11.01 38.25
C LEU A 34 -13.04 -12.51 38.27
N VAL A 35 -12.03 -13.35 38.28
CA VAL A 35 -12.18 -14.81 38.28
C VAL A 35 -11.16 -15.51 39.17
N ILE A 36 -11.58 -16.58 39.83
CA ILE A 36 -10.72 -17.43 40.66
C ILE A 36 -10.81 -18.88 40.13
N PRO A 37 -9.69 -19.47 39.70
CA PRO A 37 -9.68 -20.85 39.21
C PRO A 37 -9.79 -21.84 40.36
N VAL A 38 -10.56 -22.90 40.16
CA VAL A 38 -10.63 -24.04 41.07
C VAL A 38 -9.82 -25.18 40.48
N VAL A 39 -8.80 -25.64 41.22
CA VAL A 39 -7.81 -26.60 40.74
C VAL A 39 -7.69 -27.76 41.73
N LEU A 40 -7.65 -28.98 41.21
CA LEU A 40 -7.39 -30.21 41.96
C LEU A 40 -6.23 -30.95 41.28
N ASP A 41 -5.21 -31.31 42.06
CA ASP A 41 -4.01 -32.00 41.55
C ASP A 41 -3.36 -31.32 40.33
N GLY A 42 -3.35 -29.99 40.34
CA GLY A 42 -2.78 -29.17 39.27
C GLY A 42 -3.66 -29.05 38.02
N ARG A 43 -4.84 -29.68 37.98
CA ARG A 43 -5.79 -29.62 36.85
C ARG A 43 -7.00 -28.75 37.18
N PRO A 44 -7.49 -27.92 36.26
CA PRO A 44 -8.68 -27.12 36.49
C PRO A 44 -9.92 -28.01 36.57
N VAL A 45 -10.72 -27.79 37.61
CA VAL A 45 -11.99 -28.49 37.86
C VAL A 45 -13.19 -27.53 37.89
N GLY A 46 -12.94 -26.22 37.87
CA GLY A 46 -13.98 -25.21 37.77
C GLY A 46 -13.42 -23.78 37.81
N LEU A 47 -14.31 -22.80 37.69
CA LEU A 47 -14.00 -21.38 37.76
C LEU A 47 -15.06 -20.66 38.58
N VAL A 48 -14.64 -19.76 39.46
CA VAL A 48 -15.55 -18.85 40.15
C VAL A 48 -15.47 -17.48 39.49
N GLU A 49 -16.56 -17.04 38.87
CA GLU A 49 -16.70 -15.69 38.34
C GLU A 49 -17.30 -14.76 39.40
N ARG A 50 -16.67 -13.60 39.60
CA ARG A 50 -16.96 -12.67 40.70
C ARG A 50 -18.43 -12.27 40.74
N ASN A 51 -18.98 -11.80 39.62
CA ASN A 51 -20.33 -11.26 39.57
C ASN A 51 -21.39 -12.34 39.85
N ALA A 52 -21.31 -13.48 39.16
CA ALA A 52 -22.21 -14.63 39.36
C ALA A 52 -22.15 -15.14 40.80
N PHE A 53 -20.95 -15.20 41.38
CA PHE A 53 -20.75 -15.64 42.77
C PHE A 53 -21.33 -14.65 43.77
N LEU A 54 -21.05 -13.35 43.63
CA LEU A 54 -21.56 -12.32 44.52
C LEU A 54 -23.09 -12.21 44.45
N LEU A 55 -23.69 -12.33 43.26
CA LEU A 55 -25.15 -12.39 43.10
C LEU A 55 -25.77 -13.59 43.84
N LYS A 56 -25.10 -14.75 43.81
CA LYS A 56 -25.55 -15.96 44.53
C LYS A 56 -25.49 -15.79 46.05
N ILE A 57 -24.50 -15.07 46.56
CA ILE A 57 -24.34 -14.78 48.00
C ILE A 57 -25.28 -13.67 48.47
N ALA A 58 -25.48 -12.63 47.65
CA ALA A 58 -26.31 -11.47 47.97
C ALA A 58 -27.82 -11.75 47.95
N GLY A 59 -28.25 -12.91 47.40
CA GLY A 59 -29.64 -13.35 47.42
C GLY A 59 -30.18 -13.60 48.85
N PRO A 60 -31.51 -13.69 49.03
CA PRO A 60 -32.13 -13.97 50.33
C PRO A 60 -31.55 -15.24 50.97
N PHE A 61 -31.00 -15.11 52.19
CA PHE A 61 -30.30 -16.16 52.93
C PHE A 61 -29.03 -16.72 52.25
N GLY A 62 -28.56 -16.15 51.14
CA GLY A 62 -27.44 -16.67 50.34
C GLY A 62 -26.16 -16.83 51.15
N HIS A 63 -25.77 -15.82 51.93
CA HIS A 63 -24.60 -15.91 52.81
C HIS A 63 -24.73 -17.05 53.85
N ALA A 64 -25.89 -17.20 54.50
CA ALA A 64 -26.09 -18.27 55.48
C ALA A 64 -26.10 -19.67 54.84
N LEU A 65 -26.61 -19.78 53.62
CA LEU A 65 -26.77 -21.04 52.90
C LEU A 65 -25.47 -21.54 52.25
N TYR A 66 -24.61 -20.63 51.79
CA TYR A 66 -23.45 -20.97 50.98
C TYR A 66 -22.10 -20.80 51.68
N SER A 67 -21.94 -19.92 52.67
CA SER A 67 -20.61 -19.58 53.19
C SER A 67 -19.81 -20.77 53.75
N ASN A 68 -20.47 -21.77 54.36
CA ASN A 68 -19.81 -22.98 54.86
C ASN A 68 -19.76 -24.12 53.85
N ARG A 69 -20.33 -23.96 52.64
CA ARG A 69 -20.32 -24.99 51.61
C ARG A 69 -19.00 -24.97 50.84
N PRO A 70 -18.51 -26.13 50.36
CA PRO A 70 -17.38 -26.19 49.46
C PRO A 70 -17.65 -25.42 48.16
N VAL A 71 -16.63 -24.73 47.63
CA VAL A 71 -16.68 -23.92 46.41
C VAL A 71 -17.14 -24.74 45.19
N ALA A 72 -16.90 -26.06 45.21
CA ALA A 72 -17.42 -26.99 44.22
C ALA A 72 -18.96 -26.91 43.99
N HIS A 73 -19.72 -26.43 44.98
CA HIS A 73 -21.18 -26.28 44.88
C HIS A 73 -21.64 -24.93 44.29
N VAL A 74 -20.70 -23.99 44.11
CA VAL A 74 -20.99 -22.61 43.71
C VAL A 74 -20.16 -22.12 42.53
N MET A 75 -19.13 -22.87 42.12
CA MET A 75 -18.34 -22.61 40.91
C MET A 75 -19.09 -22.95 39.61
N ASP A 76 -18.61 -22.41 38.50
CA ASP A 76 -18.87 -22.95 37.16
C ASP A 76 -18.04 -24.24 37.00
N ALA A 77 -18.71 -25.37 36.84
CA ALA A 77 -18.08 -26.69 36.69
C ALA A 77 -17.64 -26.97 35.24
N GLU A 78 -18.10 -26.17 34.28
CA GLU A 78 -17.76 -26.30 32.86
C GLU A 78 -17.16 -24.99 32.32
N PRO A 79 -16.05 -24.50 32.89
CA PRO A 79 -15.44 -23.27 32.43
C PRO A 79 -14.87 -23.43 31.02
N ALA A 80 -14.75 -22.33 30.29
CA ALA A 80 -13.98 -22.32 29.05
C ALA A 80 -12.51 -22.62 29.38
N VAL A 81 -11.97 -23.73 28.89
CA VAL A 81 -10.56 -24.12 29.04
C VAL A 81 -9.89 -24.06 27.67
N VAL A 82 -8.75 -23.39 27.62
CA VAL A 82 -7.95 -23.24 26.39
C VAL A 82 -6.50 -23.64 26.64
N GLU A 83 -5.92 -24.33 25.69
CA GLU A 83 -4.53 -24.76 25.75
C GLU A 83 -3.60 -23.59 25.39
N ALA A 84 -2.50 -23.49 26.13
CA ALA A 84 -1.37 -22.64 25.81
C ALA A 84 -0.93 -22.85 24.35
N GLY A 85 -0.64 -21.76 23.65
CA GLY A 85 -0.29 -21.80 22.23
C GLY A 85 -1.47 -21.59 21.26
N VAL A 86 -2.72 -21.64 21.72
CA VAL A 86 -3.87 -21.26 20.89
C VAL A 86 -3.77 -19.77 20.55
N ARG A 87 -4.00 -19.43 19.27
CA ARG A 87 -3.97 -18.05 18.82
C ARG A 87 -5.17 -17.27 19.37
N ILE A 88 -4.93 -16.01 19.71
CA ILE A 88 -5.97 -15.14 20.28
C ILE A 88 -7.16 -14.99 19.31
N ASP A 89 -6.91 -14.80 18.01
CA ASP A 89 -7.96 -14.65 16.98
C ASP A 89 -8.88 -15.88 16.88
N ALA A 90 -8.30 -17.08 16.81
CA ALA A 90 -9.04 -18.32 16.77
C ALA A 90 -9.87 -18.53 18.05
N PHE A 91 -9.33 -18.14 19.20
CA PHE A 91 -10.06 -18.21 20.47
C PHE A 91 -11.19 -17.18 20.55
N CYS A 92 -10.99 -15.95 20.07
CA CYS A 92 -12.04 -14.93 19.95
C CYS A 92 -13.23 -15.48 19.15
N ASP A 93 -12.97 -16.10 18.00
CA ASP A 93 -14.01 -16.64 17.12
C ASP A 93 -14.83 -17.75 17.81
N ILE A 94 -14.18 -18.60 18.60
CA ILE A 94 -14.83 -19.67 19.37
C ILE A 94 -15.69 -19.08 20.49
N LEU A 95 -15.15 -18.12 21.25
CA LEU A 95 -15.87 -17.42 22.32
C LEU A 95 -17.10 -16.68 21.79
N LEU A 96 -16.95 -15.95 20.68
CA LEU A 96 -18.05 -15.20 20.06
C LEU A 96 -19.17 -16.11 19.55
N LYS A 97 -18.84 -17.29 19.02
CA LYS A 97 -19.81 -18.30 18.58
C LYS A 97 -20.57 -18.96 19.74
N SER A 98 -20.01 -18.93 20.95
CA SER A 98 -20.60 -19.53 22.16
C SER A 98 -21.68 -18.65 22.82
N GLY A 99 -21.93 -17.46 22.27
CA GLY A 99 -22.98 -16.53 22.69
C GLY A 99 -22.52 -15.45 23.68
N PRO A 100 -23.32 -14.38 23.89
CA PRO A 100 -22.91 -13.20 24.65
C PRO A 100 -22.55 -13.50 26.11
N GLY A 101 -23.17 -14.52 26.71
CA GLY A 101 -22.90 -14.95 28.08
C GLY A 101 -21.56 -15.67 28.27
N ALA A 102 -20.87 -16.09 27.19
CA ALA A 102 -19.53 -16.66 27.27
C ALA A 102 -18.45 -15.57 27.42
N LEU A 103 -18.67 -14.38 26.86
CA LEU A 103 -17.78 -13.22 27.02
C LEU A 103 -17.77 -12.68 28.45
N MET A 104 -18.89 -12.80 29.16
CA MET A 104 -19.01 -12.38 30.55
C MET A 104 -18.33 -13.37 31.52
N ARG A 105 -17.94 -14.55 31.03
CA ARG A 105 -17.22 -15.57 31.82
C ARG A 105 -15.72 -15.45 31.54
N GLY A 106 -14.90 -15.65 32.56
CA GLY A 106 -13.47 -15.86 32.34
C GLY A 106 -13.19 -17.24 31.74
N PHE A 107 -11.95 -17.44 31.34
CA PHE A 107 -11.46 -18.71 30.82
C PHE A 107 -10.20 -19.13 31.57
N ILE A 108 -9.94 -20.42 31.58
CA ILE A 108 -8.74 -21.01 32.16
C ILE A 108 -7.78 -21.37 31.04
N VAL A 109 -6.51 -21.03 31.23
CA VAL A 109 -5.43 -21.41 30.34
C VAL A 109 -4.66 -22.55 30.96
N THR A 110 -4.44 -23.59 30.17
CA THR A 110 -3.73 -24.79 30.57
C THR A 110 -2.47 -25.00 29.74
N HIS A 111 -1.51 -25.77 30.26
CA HIS A 111 -0.40 -26.30 29.48
C HIS A 111 -0.25 -27.78 29.80
N GLN A 112 -0.39 -28.63 28.79
CA GLN A 112 -0.49 -30.07 28.93
C GLN A 112 -1.59 -30.48 29.93
N GLY A 113 -2.71 -29.75 29.92
CA GLY A 113 -3.83 -29.95 30.85
C GLY A 113 -3.59 -29.49 32.30
N LEU A 114 -2.42 -28.94 32.62
CA LEU A 114 -2.13 -28.34 33.93
C LEU A 114 -2.53 -26.86 33.94
N TYR A 115 -3.07 -26.39 35.05
CA TYR A 115 -3.42 -24.99 35.24
C TYR A 115 -2.20 -24.08 35.05
N ARG A 116 -2.36 -23.05 34.22
CA ARG A 116 -1.30 -22.06 33.92
C ARG A 116 -1.71 -20.64 34.24
N GLY A 117 -2.98 -20.29 34.00
CA GLY A 117 -3.47 -18.94 34.24
C GLY A 117 -4.96 -18.82 33.97
N VAL A 118 -5.49 -17.61 34.17
CA VAL A 118 -6.85 -17.23 33.80
C VAL A 118 -6.81 -16.03 32.86
N GLY A 119 -7.85 -15.89 32.06
CA GLY A 119 -8.08 -14.67 31.28
C GLY A 119 -9.53 -14.27 31.29
N THR A 120 -9.79 -13.03 30.87
CA THR A 120 -11.12 -12.43 30.80
C THR A 120 -11.36 -11.85 29.41
N ALA A 121 -12.62 -11.61 29.03
CA ALA A 121 -12.89 -10.89 27.79
C ALA A 121 -12.26 -9.49 27.77
N VAL A 122 -12.09 -8.83 28.92
CA VAL A 122 -11.42 -7.53 29.02
C VAL A 122 -9.95 -7.65 28.60
N SER A 123 -9.21 -8.63 29.12
CA SER A 123 -7.80 -8.86 28.74
C SER A 123 -7.64 -9.16 27.25
N LEU A 124 -8.60 -9.87 26.65
CA LEU A 124 -8.62 -10.21 25.23
C LEU A 124 -8.95 -9.00 24.35
N LEU A 125 -9.93 -8.19 24.73
CA LEU A 125 -10.26 -6.93 24.04
C LEU A 125 -9.10 -5.94 24.10
N GLN A 126 -8.43 -5.79 25.25
CA GLN A 126 -7.26 -4.93 25.40
C GLN A 126 -6.15 -5.35 24.45
N ALA A 127 -5.82 -6.64 24.37
CA ALA A 127 -4.76 -7.11 23.49
C ALA A 127 -5.09 -6.98 22.00
N VAL A 128 -6.35 -7.22 21.60
CA VAL A 128 -6.80 -6.99 20.23
C VAL A 128 -6.72 -5.51 19.88
N ASN A 129 -7.17 -4.64 20.77
CA ASN A 129 -7.16 -3.19 20.58
C ASN A 129 -5.72 -2.64 20.51
N ASP A 130 -4.83 -3.06 21.41
CA ASP A 130 -3.41 -2.67 21.40
C ASP A 130 -2.72 -3.08 20.10
N LYS A 131 -2.99 -4.30 19.62
CA LYS A 131 -2.47 -4.77 18.33
C LYS A 131 -3.00 -3.89 17.18
N GLN A 132 -4.30 -3.63 17.17
CA GLN A 132 -4.92 -2.81 16.13
C GLN A 132 -4.38 -1.37 16.15
N ARG A 133 -4.15 -0.80 17.34
CA ARG A 133 -3.55 0.53 17.49
C ARG A 133 -2.15 0.59 16.90
N ARG A 134 -1.30 -0.39 17.20
CA ARG A 134 0.06 -0.47 16.63
C ARG A 134 0.04 -0.61 15.12
N GLN A 135 -0.85 -1.43 14.58
CA GLN A 135 -1.00 -1.59 13.13
C GLN A 135 -1.46 -0.28 12.47
N ASN A 136 -2.40 0.43 13.08
CA ASN A 136 -2.85 1.72 12.58
C ASN A 136 -1.73 2.78 12.64
N GLU A 137 -0.93 2.80 13.72
CA GLU A 137 0.22 3.70 13.85
C GLU A 137 1.28 3.42 12.77
N GLU A 138 1.58 2.14 12.50
CA GLU A 138 2.52 1.73 11.46
C GLU A 138 2.02 2.11 10.05
N LEU A 139 0.75 1.84 9.76
CA LEU A 139 0.13 2.22 8.48
C LEU A 139 0.12 3.73 8.29
N ALA A 140 -0.17 4.50 9.34
CA ALA A 140 -0.15 5.96 9.29
C ALA A 140 1.27 6.49 9.01
N ALA A 141 2.29 5.91 9.65
CA ALA A 141 3.70 6.27 9.40
C ALA A 141 4.13 5.95 7.96
N GLN A 142 3.76 4.79 7.44
CA GLN A 142 4.03 4.42 6.04
C GLN A 142 3.34 5.35 5.05
N ALA A 143 2.06 5.69 5.28
CA ALA A 143 1.32 6.61 4.43
C ALA A 143 1.95 8.02 4.42
N ALA A 144 2.41 8.51 5.58
CA ALA A 144 3.11 9.78 5.68
C ALA A 144 4.43 9.77 4.90
N ALA A 145 5.24 8.72 5.05
CA ALA A 145 6.51 8.59 4.34
C ALA A 145 6.33 8.52 2.81
N LEU A 146 5.32 7.79 2.33
CA LEU A 146 4.98 7.73 0.90
C LEU A 146 4.53 9.09 0.37
N THR A 147 3.73 9.82 1.14
CA THR A 147 3.24 11.16 0.75
C THR A 147 4.39 12.16 0.65
N ASP A 148 5.30 12.13 1.62
CA ASP A 148 6.49 12.99 1.64
C ASP A 148 7.42 12.70 0.45
N SER A 149 7.73 11.42 0.22
CA SER A 149 8.54 10.99 -0.92
C SER A 149 7.94 11.40 -2.27
N ARG A 150 6.62 11.23 -2.43
CA ARG A 150 5.90 11.67 -3.63
C ARG A 150 5.98 13.19 -3.81
N THR A 151 5.82 13.94 -2.73
CA THR A 151 5.88 15.41 -2.76
C THR A 151 7.28 15.88 -3.18
N GLN A 152 8.33 15.29 -2.60
CA GLN A 152 9.70 15.61 -2.96
C GLN A 152 10.01 15.27 -4.42
N ALA A 153 9.53 14.12 -4.91
CA ALA A 153 9.68 13.73 -6.31
C ALA A 153 8.99 14.73 -7.26
N MET A 154 7.76 15.17 -6.95
CA MET A 154 7.04 16.16 -7.76
C MET A 154 7.74 17.52 -7.75
N VAL A 155 8.24 17.99 -6.61
CA VAL A 155 9.00 19.25 -6.52
C VAL A 155 10.26 19.18 -7.37
N SER A 156 11.00 18.07 -7.30
CA SER A 156 12.19 17.87 -8.14
C SER A 156 11.85 17.82 -9.63
N ALA A 157 10.78 17.13 -10.02
CA ALA A 157 10.33 17.04 -11.41
C ALA A 157 9.95 18.41 -11.97
N ARG A 158 9.20 19.22 -11.21
CA ARG A 158 8.84 20.60 -11.61
C ARG A 158 10.06 21.51 -11.75
N ALA A 159 11.01 21.44 -10.81
CA ALA A 159 12.23 22.23 -10.88
C ALA A 159 13.06 21.88 -12.14
N LYS A 160 13.14 20.59 -12.49
CA LYS A 160 13.77 20.14 -13.75
C LYS A 160 13.03 20.66 -14.99
N SER A 161 11.70 20.59 -14.98
CA SER A 161 10.85 21.08 -16.08
C SER A 161 11.09 22.57 -16.34
N GLN A 162 11.07 23.37 -15.27
CA GLN A 162 11.32 24.81 -15.36
C GLN A 162 12.73 25.13 -15.87
N PHE A 163 13.75 24.45 -15.33
CA PHE A 163 15.13 24.65 -15.77
C PHE A 163 15.30 24.31 -17.25
N LEU A 164 14.80 23.16 -17.70
CA LEU A 164 14.88 22.74 -19.09
C LEU A 164 14.07 23.65 -20.02
N SER A 165 12.95 24.20 -19.57
CA SER A 165 12.18 25.16 -20.36
C SER A 165 12.97 26.44 -20.64
N ILE A 166 13.64 26.97 -19.61
CA ILE A 166 14.50 28.16 -19.74
C ILE A 166 15.68 27.84 -20.66
N MET A 167 16.41 26.76 -20.38
CA MET A 167 17.58 26.38 -21.17
C MET A 167 17.23 26.08 -22.63
N SER A 168 16.08 25.46 -22.90
CA SER A 168 15.63 25.19 -24.27
C SER A 168 15.42 26.49 -25.04
N HIS A 169 14.85 27.53 -24.42
CA HIS A 169 14.68 28.84 -25.07
C HIS A 169 16.02 29.53 -25.33
N GLU A 170 16.90 29.55 -24.31
CA GLU A 170 18.22 30.17 -24.39
C GLU A 170 19.16 29.46 -25.39
N LEU A 171 18.99 28.16 -25.61
CA LEU A 171 19.76 27.39 -26.60
C LEU A 171 19.14 27.42 -28.00
N ARG A 172 17.81 27.47 -28.11
CA ARG A 172 17.13 27.54 -29.42
C ARG A 172 17.46 28.82 -30.18
N THR A 173 17.58 29.95 -29.48
CA THR A 173 17.89 31.25 -30.10
C THR A 173 19.23 31.26 -30.86
N PRO A 174 20.38 30.91 -30.24
CA PRO A 174 21.64 30.85 -30.96
C PRO A 174 21.65 29.75 -32.01
N MET A 175 20.96 28.62 -31.78
CA MET A 175 20.89 27.54 -32.77
C MET A 175 20.13 27.92 -34.04
N ASN A 176 19.00 28.62 -33.90
CA ASN A 176 18.28 29.17 -35.05
C ASN A 176 19.14 30.20 -35.81
N GLY A 177 20.00 30.94 -35.11
CA GLY A 177 20.99 31.83 -35.73
C GLY A 177 22.03 31.06 -36.56
N VAL A 178 22.60 29.99 -36.01
CA VAL A 178 23.55 29.11 -36.74
C VAL A 178 22.88 28.49 -37.97
N LEU A 179 21.65 27.98 -37.82
CA LEU A 179 20.88 27.39 -38.92
C LEU A 179 20.61 28.41 -40.02
N ALA A 180 20.15 29.62 -39.68
CA ALA A 180 19.88 30.67 -40.66
C ALA A 180 21.14 31.06 -41.46
N VAL A 181 22.30 31.16 -40.80
CA VAL A 181 23.57 31.45 -41.48
C VAL A 181 23.98 30.29 -42.39
N ALA A 182 23.84 29.04 -41.94
CA ALA A 182 24.13 27.87 -42.76
C ALA A 182 23.24 27.78 -44.00
N GLU A 183 21.94 28.04 -43.85
CA GLU A 183 20.99 28.09 -44.97
C GLU A 183 21.31 29.21 -45.97
N LEU A 184 21.76 30.38 -45.49
CA LEU A 184 22.22 31.47 -46.35
C LEU A 184 23.49 31.09 -47.12
N LEU A 185 24.44 30.40 -46.47
CA LEU A 185 25.65 29.89 -47.14
C LEU A 185 25.30 28.87 -48.22
N ARG A 186 24.34 27.98 -47.96
CA ARG A 186 23.88 26.96 -48.93
C ARG A 186 23.27 27.55 -50.21
N ARG A 187 22.83 28.82 -50.19
CA ARG A 187 22.30 29.52 -51.36
C ARG A 187 23.38 30.15 -52.24
N GLN A 188 24.65 30.11 -51.81
CA GLN A 188 25.78 30.63 -52.57
C GLN A 188 26.44 29.53 -53.39
N PRO A 189 27.21 29.86 -54.45
CA PRO A 189 28.04 28.87 -55.13
C PRO A 189 29.12 28.35 -54.19
N LEU A 190 28.96 27.12 -53.72
CA LEU A 190 29.90 26.41 -52.84
C LEU A 190 30.67 25.35 -53.64
N THR A 191 31.88 25.01 -53.19
CA THR A 191 32.54 23.79 -53.62
C THR A 191 31.85 22.58 -53.00
N GLU A 192 31.95 21.41 -53.62
CA GLU A 192 31.34 20.16 -53.12
C GLU A 192 31.73 19.86 -51.66
N VAL A 193 32.98 20.13 -51.29
CA VAL A 193 33.46 19.98 -49.90
C VAL A 193 32.79 20.97 -48.95
N ALA A 194 32.66 22.24 -49.35
CA ALA A 194 32.02 23.26 -48.52
C ALA A 194 30.51 23.02 -48.37
N ASP A 195 29.86 22.53 -49.42
CA ASP A 195 28.44 22.15 -49.39
C ASP A 195 28.20 21.00 -48.39
N GLY A 196 29.04 19.95 -48.42
CA GLY A 196 28.99 18.87 -47.45
C GLY A 196 29.18 19.33 -45.99
N HIS A 197 30.08 20.30 -45.75
CA HIS A 197 30.24 20.91 -44.42
C HIS A 197 29.02 21.71 -43.98
N VAL A 198 28.44 22.52 -44.87
CA VAL A 198 27.21 23.28 -44.57
C VAL A 198 26.05 22.35 -44.25
N GLN A 199 25.89 21.26 -45.01
CA GLN A 199 24.86 20.26 -44.74
C GLN A 199 25.06 19.61 -43.37
N THR A 200 26.30 19.27 -43.01
CA THR A 200 26.63 18.71 -41.68
C THR A 200 26.24 19.68 -40.54
N ILE A 201 26.44 20.99 -40.72
CA ILE A 201 26.06 22.01 -39.73
C ILE A 201 24.53 22.06 -39.58
N ILE A 202 23.79 22.03 -40.69
CA ILE A 202 22.32 22.02 -40.70
C ILE A 202 21.80 20.79 -39.96
N ASP A 203 22.24 19.60 -40.35
CA ASP A 203 21.79 18.34 -39.76
C ASP A 203 22.09 18.27 -38.25
N SER A 204 23.27 18.74 -37.85
CA SER A 204 23.67 18.80 -36.44
C SER A 204 22.82 19.79 -35.65
N SER A 205 22.48 20.93 -36.25
CA SER A 205 21.65 21.97 -35.63
C SER A 205 20.22 21.48 -35.40
N GLU A 206 19.63 20.86 -36.42
CA GLU A 206 18.29 20.25 -36.33
C GLU A 206 18.26 19.10 -35.32
N SER A 207 19.28 18.26 -35.30
CA SER A 207 19.40 17.17 -34.32
C SER A 207 19.48 17.71 -32.89
N LEU A 208 20.25 18.78 -32.65
CA LEU A 208 20.36 19.37 -31.31
C LEU A 208 19.03 19.99 -30.86
N ILE A 209 18.35 20.73 -31.74
CA ILE A 209 17.03 21.31 -31.44
C ILE A 209 16.03 20.21 -31.08
N ARG A 210 16.06 19.08 -31.80
CA ARG A 210 15.20 17.92 -31.52
C ARG A 210 15.49 17.31 -30.15
N ILE A 211 16.76 17.03 -29.83
CA ILE A 211 17.16 16.48 -28.53
C ILE A 211 16.73 17.41 -27.38
N LEU A 212 16.89 18.72 -27.55
CA LEU A 212 16.43 19.69 -26.55
C LEU A 212 14.92 19.65 -26.37
N GLN A 213 14.17 19.56 -27.47
CA GLN A 213 12.71 19.46 -27.43
C GLN A 213 12.26 18.15 -26.75
N ASP A 214 12.88 17.02 -27.07
CA ASP A 214 12.57 15.73 -26.46
C ASP A 214 12.89 15.72 -24.96
N ALA A 215 14.01 16.32 -24.54
CA ALA A 215 14.36 16.46 -23.13
C ALA A 215 13.35 17.33 -22.36
N LEU A 216 12.89 18.43 -22.97
CA LEU A 216 11.85 19.29 -22.41
C LEU A 216 10.52 18.54 -22.26
N ASP A 217 10.10 17.83 -23.31
CA ASP A 217 8.84 17.07 -23.31
C ASP A 217 8.86 15.95 -22.25
N LEU A 218 9.97 15.23 -22.12
CA LEU A 218 10.16 14.24 -21.04
C LEU A 218 10.03 14.89 -19.66
N SER A 219 10.70 16.03 -19.44
CA SER A 219 10.66 16.70 -18.14
C SER A 219 9.28 17.24 -17.80
N LYS A 220 8.51 17.73 -18.79
CA LYS A 220 7.12 18.12 -18.61
C LYS A 220 6.24 16.91 -18.29
N ALA A 221 6.46 15.78 -18.95
CA ALA A 221 5.73 14.54 -18.68
C ALA A 221 5.97 14.04 -17.26
N GLU A 222 7.23 14.02 -16.80
CA GLU A 222 7.59 13.64 -15.42
C GLU A 222 6.99 14.58 -14.36
N ALA A 223 6.83 15.87 -14.69
CA ALA A 223 6.20 16.86 -13.82
C ALA A 223 4.66 16.83 -13.85
N GLY A 224 4.05 16.07 -14.76
CA GLY A 224 2.61 16.08 -15.01
C GLY A 224 2.10 17.37 -15.69
N GLU A 225 2.99 18.08 -16.39
CA GLU A 225 2.76 19.36 -17.08
C GLU A 225 2.67 19.20 -18.61
N LEU A 226 2.78 17.97 -19.13
CA LEU A 226 2.60 17.71 -20.55
C LEU A 226 1.12 17.79 -20.92
N GLU A 227 0.75 18.89 -21.56
CA GLU A 227 -0.58 19.07 -22.14
C GLU A 227 -0.65 18.45 -23.53
N LEU A 228 -1.71 17.68 -23.79
CA LEU A 228 -2.06 17.21 -25.12
C LEU A 228 -3.03 18.21 -25.75
N ALA A 229 -2.94 18.40 -27.06
CA ALA A 229 -3.89 19.20 -27.83
C ALA A 229 -4.68 18.30 -28.79
N PRO A 230 -5.72 17.58 -28.32
CA PRO A 230 -6.58 16.77 -29.18
C PRO A 230 -7.29 17.63 -30.23
N ALA A 231 -7.26 17.16 -31.46
CA ALA A 231 -8.03 17.71 -32.55
C ALA A 231 -8.51 16.59 -33.46
N PRO A 232 -9.67 16.75 -34.14
CA PRO A 232 -10.10 15.84 -35.19
C PRO A 232 -9.02 15.73 -36.27
N THR A 233 -8.35 14.59 -36.32
CA THR A 233 -7.21 14.33 -37.20
C THR A 233 -7.55 13.18 -38.16
N PRO A 234 -7.58 13.43 -39.48
CA PRO A 234 -7.70 12.37 -40.48
C PRO A 234 -6.46 11.47 -40.43
N LEU A 235 -6.64 10.21 -40.04
CA LEU A 235 -5.51 9.28 -39.85
C LEU A 235 -4.79 8.96 -41.16
N ARG A 236 -5.51 8.93 -42.29
CA ARG A 236 -4.90 8.72 -43.61
C ARG A 236 -3.87 9.81 -43.94
N ALA A 237 -4.28 11.09 -43.82
CA ALA A 237 -3.38 12.21 -44.09
C ALA A 237 -2.17 12.19 -43.14
N LEU A 238 -2.38 11.81 -41.87
CA LEU A 238 -1.29 11.64 -40.91
C LEU A 238 -0.27 10.58 -41.34
N MET A 239 -0.74 9.43 -41.85
CA MET A 239 0.13 8.36 -42.34
C MET A 239 0.84 8.75 -43.65
N ASP A 240 0.15 9.42 -44.57
CA ASP A 240 0.73 9.91 -45.82
C ASP A 240 1.87 10.91 -45.55
N ASP A 241 1.71 11.79 -44.55
CA ASP A 241 2.76 12.71 -44.10
C ASP A 241 3.99 11.96 -43.54
N ILE A 242 3.78 10.87 -42.80
CA ILE A 242 4.87 10.04 -42.26
C ILE A 242 5.63 9.34 -43.39
N ASP A 243 4.91 8.80 -44.37
CA ASP A 243 5.50 8.14 -45.54
C ASP A 243 6.34 9.13 -46.36
N GLN A 244 5.80 10.30 -46.69
CA GLN A 244 6.54 11.34 -47.44
C GLN A 244 7.83 11.77 -46.76
N MET A 245 7.83 11.82 -45.42
CA MET A 245 8.99 12.26 -44.67
C MET A 245 10.08 11.18 -44.58
N TRP A 246 9.71 9.91 -44.43
CA TRP A 246 10.67 8.83 -44.16
C TRP A 246 11.04 7.98 -45.37
N ALA A 247 10.20 7.91 -46.42
CA ALA A 247 10.48 7.11 -47.61
C ALA A 247 11.80 7.51 -48.32
N PRO A 248 12.16 8.80 -48.49
CA PRO A 248 13.43 9.17 -49.10
C PRO A 248 14.64 8.69 -48.30
N ARG A 249 14.57 8.79 -46.97
CA ARG A 249 15.64 8.39 -46.07
C ARG A 249 15.81 6.87 -46.00
N ALA A 250 14.69 6.14 -45.90
CA ALA A 250 14.72 4.68 -45.95
C ALA A 250 15.34 4.16 -47.26
N SER A 251 14.99 4.79 -48.39
CA SER A 251 15.57 4.48 -49.71
C SER A 251 17.07 4.75 -49.77
N GLN A 252 17.54 5.87 -49.21
CA GLN A 252 18.97 6.18 -49.09
C GLN A 252 19.72 5.15 -48.25
N ASP A 253 19.09 4.66 -47.17
CA ASP A 253 19.64 3.62 -46.28
C ASP A 253 19.46 2.20 -46.86
N GLY A 254 18.87 2.05 -48.06
CA GLY A 254 18.67 0.75 -48.72
C GLY A 254 17.56 -0.12 -48.11
N VAL A 255 16.68 0.47 -47.30
CA VAL A 255 15.59 -0.21 -46.60
C VAL A 255 14.24 0.13 -47.25
N THR A 256 13.37 -0.87 -47.40
CA THR A 256 11.99 -0.65 -47.84
C THR A 256 11.10 -0.31 -46.65
N LEU A 257 10.63 0.93 -46.56
CA LEU A 257 9.60 1.34 -45.62
C LEU A 257 8.21 1.12 -46.23
N MET A 258 7.32 0.45 -45.51
CA MET A 258 5.92 0.27 -45.90
C MET A 258 5.02 1.00 -44.90
N VAL A 259 4.30 2.01 -45.36
CA VAL A 259 3.29 2.73 -44.57
C VAL A 259 1.91 2.39 -45.11
N GLY A 260 0.99 2.00 -44.24
CA GLY A 260 -0.37 1.61 -44.61
C GLY A 260 -1.37 1.98 -43.53
N TYR A 261 -2.57 2.37 -43.97
CA TYR A 261 -3.73 2.62 -43.10
C TYR A 261 -4.91 1.77 -43.57
N GLU A 262 -5.27 0.79 -42.75
CA GLU A 262 -6.43 -0.09 -42.95
C GLU A 262 -7.61 0.39 -42.09
N GLY A 263 -8.25 1.47 -42.55
CA GLY A 263 -9.44 2.03 -41.92
C GLY A 263 -10.23 2.89 -42.90
N ASP A 264 -11.41 3.31 -42.47
CA ASP A 264 -12.23 4.23 -43.25
C ASP A 264 -11.50 5.57 -43.42
N THR A 265 -11.46 6.05 -44.67
CA THR A 265 -10.68 7.20 -45.11
C THR A 265 -11.35 8.52 -44.76
N GLU A 266 -12.65 8.51 -44.50
CA GLU A 266 -13.42 9.70 -44.10
C GLU A 266 -13.42 9.90 -42.58
N LEU A 267 -12.93 8.93 -41.80
CA LEU A 267 -12.89 9.02 -40.35
C LEU A 267 -11.68 9.81 -39.86
N ALA A 268 -11.96 10.70 -38.91
CA ALA A 268 -10.97 11.40 -38.10
C ALA A 268 -10.97 10.85 -36.67
N ALA A 269 -9.80 10.80 -36.05
CA ALA A 269 -9.65 10.47 -34.64
C ALA A 269 -9.40 11.74 -33.83
N ASP A 270 -9.95 11.82 -32.62
CA ASP A 270 -9.66 12.90 -31.69
C ASP A 270 -8.35 12.61 -30.95
N LEU A 271 -7.26 13.22 -31.41
CA LEU A 271 -5.90 12.96 -30.91
C LEU A 271 -4.99 14.17 -31.13
N ASP A 272 -3.80 14.17 -30.52
CA ASP A 272 -2.77 15.17 -30.78
C ASP A 272 -1.88 14.73 -31.95
N PRO A 273 -2.02 15.31 -33.15
CA PRO A 273 -1.28 14.87 -34.34
C PRO A 273 0.23 15.08 -34.20
N THR A 274 0.65 16.13 -33.47
CA THR A 274 2.06 16.46 -33.31
C THR A 274 2.76 15.40 -32.47
N ARG A 275 2.12 15.01 -31.36
CA ARG A 275 2.64 13.97 -30.46
C ARG A 275 2.63 12.61 -31.12
N LEU A 276 1.58 12.30 -31.88
CA LEU A 276 1.54 11.03 -32.60
C LEU A 276 2.62 10.95 -33.69
N LYS A 277 2.86 12.02 -34.48
CA LYS A 277 4.01 12.10 -35.40
C LYS A 277 5.34 11.91 -34.67
N GLN A 278 5.52 12.51 -33.50
CA GLN A 278 6.74 12.35 -32.70
C GLN A 278 6.98 10.88 -32.31
N VAL A 279 5.94 10.15 -31.93
CA VAL A 279 6.02 8.70 -31.66
C VAL A 279 6.51 7.95 -32.91
N PHE A 280 5.86 8.15 -34.06
CA PHE A 280 6.28 7.49 -35.30
C PHE A 280 7.71 7.85 -35.71
N ASN A 281 8.10 9.12 -35.58
CA ASN A 281 9.45 9.57 -35.89
C ASN A 281 10.52 8.87 -35.05
N ASN A 282 10.25 8.70 -33.75
CA ASN A 282 11.17 7.99 -32.86
C ASN A 282 11.24 6.49 -33.17
N LEU A 283 10.10 5.86 -33.48
CA LEU A 283 10.06 4.43 -33.81
C LEU A 283 10.72 4.13 -35.15
N ILE A 284 10.37 4.86 -36.22
CA ILE A 284 10.92 4.68 -37.56
C ILE A 284 12.39 5.06 -37.60
N GLY A 285 12.77 6.18 -36.97
CA GLY A 285 14.17 6.61 -36.89
C GLY A 285 15.05 5.58 -36.19
N ASN A 286 14.56 4.96 -35.11
CA ASN A 286 15.26 3.85 -34.47
C ASN A 286 15.31 2.60 -35.36
N ALA A 287 14.20 2.25 -36.03
CA ALA A 287 14.16 1.09 -36.91
C ALA A 287 15.19 1.20 -38.05
N LEU A 288 15.26 2.34 -38.75
CA LEU A 288 16.23 2.55 -39.84
C LEU A 288 17.68 2.55 -39.34
N LYS A 289 17.94 3.12 -38.16
CA LYS A 289 19.29 3.15 -37.57
C LYS A 289 19.86 1.76 -37.26
N TYR A 290 18.99 0.80 -36.96
CA TYR A 290 19.37 -0.56 -36.54
C TYR A 290 18.89 -1.65 -37.53
N ALA A 291 18.48 -1.26 -38.74
CA ALA A 291 18.05 -2.17 -39.81
C ALA A 291 19.22 -2.91 -40.46
#